data_AF-A0A945ZB58-F1
#
_entry.id   AF-A0A945ZB58-F1
#
_cell.length_a   1.000
_cell.length_b   1.000
_cell.length_c   1.000
_cell.angle_alpha   90.00
_cell.angle_beta   90.00
_cell.angle_gamma   90.00
#
_symmetry.space_group_name_H-M   'P 1'
#
loop_
_entity.id
_entity.type
_entity.pdbx_description
1 polymer ?
#
loop_
_entity_poly.entity_id
_entity_poly.type
_entity_poly.pdbx_seq_one_letter_code
_entity_poly.pdbx_strand_id
1 'polypeptide(L)'
;MSTPSTSEIVARCQALYEDLNFTSARQWKEAEPGRKVIGYMPVYIPREIIHAAGMLPLGVLGGGDQLEVIHGDAYYQSYICRIPRSTIELGVSGRLDFVDGMLFPSICDVIRNLSGMWKMMFPEVYAKYFDVPQTYEDEIGGRFYENEITDFLHDIEEIGGRKVSEADLRNSIEVYNQNRRLIGQLYELRARTPWQAPAAEVYVVVRAGMVLPVEEHSRLVEQYIAAAEAESRPVRDNCRVIVQGSFCEQPPLNLVKSIEMAGCYIVDDDYMLVTRWLMDDVPLEGDPIANLASSFLHQSV
;
A
#
# COMPACT_ATOMS: atom_id res chain seq x y z
N MET A 1 17.67 11.52 -21.27
CA MET A 1 18.20 10.63 -20.21
C MET A 1 18.02 9.20 -20.69
N SER A 2 19.00 8.32 -20.51
CA SER A 2 18.86 6.90 -20.86
C SER A 2 17.73 6.29 -20.04
N THR A 3 16.91 5.42 -20.63
CA THR A 3 15.95 4.61 -19.87
C THR A 3 16.72 3.74 -18.88
N PRO A 4 16.34 3.71 -17.58
CA PRO A 4 17.00 2.86 -16.60
C PRO A 4 16.80 1.38 -16.94
N SER A 5 17.82 0.58 -16.69
CA SER A 5 17.75 -0.88 -16.84
C SER A 5 16.89 -1.51 -15.75
N THR A 6 16.39 -2.72 -15.98
CA THR A 6 15.59 -3.46 -14.99
C THR A 6 16.35 -3.62 -13.66
N SER A 7 17.66 -3.89 -13.71
CA SER A 7 18.49 -4.04 -12.51
C SER A 7 18.62 -2.76 -11.70
N GLU A 8 18.75 -1.59 -12.34
CA GLU A 8 18.78 -0.29 -11.67
C GLU A 8 17.44 0.03 -10.99
N ILE A 9 16.33 -0.25 -11.67
CA ILE A 9 14.98 -0.06 -11.12
C ILE A 9 14.78 -0.98 -9.91
N VAL A 10 15.06 -2.28 -10.07
CA VAL A 10 14.91 -3.28 -9.00
C VAL A 10 15.80 -2.96 -7.80
N ALA A 11 17.05 -2.53 -8.02
CA ALA A 11 17.95 -2.15 -6.94
C ALA A 11 17.40 -0.97 -6.13
N ARG A 12 16.83 0.04 -6.81
CA ARG A 12 16.16 1.17 -6.15
C ARG A 12 14.95 0.70 -5.33
N CYS A 13 14.10 -0.15 -5.91
CA CYS A 13 12.92 -0.69 -5.23
C CYS A 13 13.29 -1.56 -4.02
N GLN A 14 14.34 -2.37 -4.14
CA GLN A 14 14.83 -3.18 -3.03
C GLN A 14 15.38 -2.31 -1.90
N ALA A 15 16.10 -1.22 -2.20
CA ALA A 15 16.53 -0.26 -1.18
C ALA A 15 15.35 0.38 -0.43
N LEU A 16 14.23 0.69 -1.14
CA LEU A 16 13.01 1.18 -0.50
C LEU A 16 12.32 0.11 0.36
N TYR A 17 12.38 -1.16 -0.05
CA TYR A 17 11.84 -2.30 0.73
C TYR A 17 12.63 -2.55 2.01
N GLU A 18 13.96 -2.45 1.96
CA GLU A 18 14.87 -2.68 3.10
C GLU A 18 14.91 -1.50 4.08
N ASP A 19 14.53 -0.30 3.64
CA ASP A 19 14.59 0.92 4.46
C ASP A 19 13.42 1.05 5.44
N LEU A 20 13.62 0.50 6.63
CA LEU A 20 12.69 0.64 7.76
C LEU A 20 12.65 2.05 8.38
N ASN A 21 13.49 2.98 7.95
CA ASN A 21 13.42 4.38 8.40
C ASN A 21 12.55 5.25 7.49
N PHE A 22 12.04 4.70 6.37
CA PHE A 22 11.19 5.40 5.41
C PHE A 22 11.82 6.71 4.91
N THR A 23 13.12 6.69 4.63
CA THR A 23 13.93 7.86 4.26
C THR A 23 13.33 8.62 3.09
N SER A 24 12.82 7.91 2.07
CA SER A 24 12.18 8.55 0.91
C SER A 24 10.94 9.37 1.30
N ALA A 25 10.09 8.85 2.20
CA ALA A 25 8.89 9.54 2.66
C ALA A 25 9.23 10.72 3.58
N ARG A 26 10.27 10.58 4.41
CA ARG A 26 10.81 11.68 5.22
C ARG A 26 11.33 12.82 4.37
N GLN A 27 12.19 12.51 3.40
CA GLN A 27 12.71 13.47 2.44
C GLN A 27 11.59 14.15 1.65
N TRP A 28 10.57 13.39 1.24
CA TRP A 28 9.39 13.97 0.59
C TRP A 28 8.67 14.98 1.49
N LYS A 29 8.51 14.67 2.79
CA LYS A 29 7.89 15.58 3.78
C LYS A 29 8.75 16.82 4.03
N GLU A 30 10.06 16.65 4.16
CA GLU A 30 11.01 17.73 4.48
C GLU A 30 11.26 18.67 3.29
N ALA A 31 11.05 18.20 2.06
CA ALA A 31 11.29 18.99 0.85
C ALA A 31 10.46 20.27 0.76
N GLU A 32 9.25 20.29 1.34
CA GLU A 32 8.38 21.46 1.35
C GLU A 32 7.69 21.63 2.71
N PRO A 33 7.83 22.80 3.37
CA PRO A 33 7.14 23.07 4.62
C PRO A 33 5.62 22.90 4.48
N GLY A 34 5.02 22.19 5.44
CA GLY A 34 3.58 21.97 5.48
C GLY A 34 3.11 20.66 4.84
N ARG A 35 3.99 19.92 4.14
CA ARG A 35 3.67 18.56 3.69
C ARG A 35 3.36 17.65 4.88
N LYS A 36 2.39 16.76 4.66
CA LYS A 36 1.90 15.82 5.65
C LYS A 36 2.00 14.39 5.13
N VAL A 37 2.33 13.46 6.03
CA VAL A 37 2.42 12.03 5.74
C VAL A 37 1.40 11.31 6.60
N ILE A 38 0.48 10.58 5.97
CA ILE A 38 -0.53 9.78 6.66
C ILE A 38 -0.18 8.32 6.47
N GLY A 39 0.26 7.68 7.55
CA GLY A 39 0.50 6.25 7.56
C GLY A 39 -0.81 5.47 7.59
N TYR A 40 -0.81 4.28 7.00
CA TYR A 40 -1.98 3.41 7.03
C TYR A 40 -1.57 1.94 7.05
N MET A 41 -2.30 1.15 7.82
CA MET A 41 -2.20 -0.30 7.81
C MET A 41 -3.00 -0.88 6.63
N PRO A 42 -2.62 -2.04 6.08
CA PRO A 42 -3.40 -2.72 5.05
C PRO A 42 -4.75 -3.19 5.62
N VAL A 43 -5.79 -3.44 4.82
CA VAL A 43 -5.83 -3.42 3.34
C VAL A 43 -6.67 -2.26 2.80
N TYR A 44 -7.75 -1.92 3.51
CA TYR A 44 -8.88 -1.20 2.94
C TYR A 44 -8.93 0.29 3.32
N ILE A 45 -8.01 1.07 2.75
CA ILE A 45 -7.94 2.52 2.97
C ILE A 45 -8.07 3.27 1.64
N PRO A 46 -8.99 4.25 1.53
CA PRO A 46 -9.16 5.07 0.33
C PRO A 46 -8.03 6.11 0.24
N ARG A 47 -6.89 5.69 -0.32
CA ARG A 47 -5.66 6.50 -0.43
C ARG A 47 -5.87 7.76 -1.25
N GLU A 48 -6.85 7.74 -2.14
CA GLU A 48 -7.31 8.87 -2.92
C GLU A 48 -7.64 10.09 -2.06
N ILE A 49 -8.21 9.90 -0.87
CA ILE A 49 -8.58 10.99 0.04
C ILE A 49 -7.34 11.69 0.58
N ILE A 50 -6.33 10.92 1.00
CA ILE A 50 -5.04 11.43 1.50
C ILE A 50 -4.33 12.21 0.38
N HIS A 51 -4.27 11.60 -0.80
CA HIS A 51 -3.62 12.19 -1.96
C HIS A 51 -4.34 13.45 -2.47
N ALA A 52 -5.67 13.45 -2.48
CA ALA A 52 -6.47 14.62 -2.87
C ALA A 52 -6.23 15.82 -1.95
N ALA A 53 -5.80 15.58 -0.70
CA ALA A 53 -5.36 16.61 0.24
C ALA A 53 -3.89 17.05 0.06
N GLY A 54 -3.17 16.51 -0.92
CA GLY A 54 -1.76 16.82 -1.18
C GLY A 54 -0.80 16.19 -0.17
N MET A 55 -1.26 15.14 0.52
CA MET A 55 -0.47 14.40 1.51
C MET A 55 0.07 13.10 0.90
N LEU A 56 1.11 12.55 1.51
CA LEU A 56 1.65 11.24 1.10
C LEU A 56 0.97 10.12 1.91
N PRO A 57 0.23 9.21 1.27
CA PRO A 57 -0.22 7.98 1.91
C PRO A 57 0.95 7.00 2.05
N LEU A 58 1.34 6.69 3.29
CA LEU A 58 2.44 5.79 3.62
C LEU A 58 1.91 4.42 4.09
N GLY A 59 2.10 3.38 3.28
CA GLY A 59 1.72 2.02 3.65
C GLY A 59 2.69 1.41 4.66
N VAL A 60 2.20 1.17 5.88
CA VAL A 60 2.95 0.55 6.98
C VAL A 60 2.65 -0.95 7.01
N LEU A 61 3.54 -1.74 6.44
CA LEU A 61 3.40 -3.20 6.31
C LEU A 61 4.26 -3.95 7.34
N GLY A 62 4.35 -3.43 8.56
CA GLY A 62 5.20 -3.94 9.63
C GLY A 62 6.71 -3.81 9.36
N GLY A 63 7.50 -4.38 10.27
CA GLY A 63 8.97 -4.33 10.24
C GLY A 63 9.63 -5.40 9.37
N GLY A 64 8.86 -6.33 8.78
CA GLY A 64 9.40 -7.46 8.01
C GLY A 64 10.36 -8.33 8.83
N ASP A 65 11.11 -9.21 8.17
CA ASP A 65 12.03 -10.15 8.84
C ASP A 65 13.33 -9.53 9.38
N GLN A 66 13.55 -8.23 9.12
CA GLN A 66 14.79 -7.53 9.48
C GLN A 66 14.72 -6.81 10.84
N LEU A 67 13.51 -6.55 11.36
CA LEU A 67 13.35 -5.85 12.64
C LEU A 67 13.23 -6.83 13.81
N GLU A 68 14.14 -6.74 14.77
CA GLU A 68 13.95 -7.42 16.05
C GLU A 68 12.81 -6.74 16.82
N VAL A 69 11.89 -7.53 17.36
CA VAL A 69 10.73 -7.04 18.11
C VAL A 69 10.96 -7.32 19.58
N ILE A 70 11.19 -6.27 20.36
CA ILE A 70 11.48 -6.37 21.79
C ILE A 70 10.34 -5.73 22.58
N HIS A 71 10.00 -4.48 22.25
CA HIS A 71 8.93 -3.74 22.93
C HIS A 71 7.56 -4.25 22.48
N GLY A 72 7.40 -4.55 21.19
CA GLY A 72 6.14 -5.05 20.65
C GLY A 72 5.61 -6.31 21.36
N ASP A 73 6.52 -7.19 21.81
CA ASP A 73 6.20 -8.42 22.55
C ASP A 73 5.67 -8.15 23.97
N ALA A 74 5.89 -6.95 24.53
CA ALA A 74 5.30 -6.56 25.80
C ALA A 74 3.83 -6.15 25.68
N TYR A 75 3.36 -5.81 24.47
CA TYR A 75 2.01 -5.29 24.23
C TYR A 75 1.05 -6.34 23.64
N TYR A 76 1.56 -7.39 23.03
CA TYR A 76 0.75 -8.45 22.43
C TYR A 76 1.25 -9.85 22.81
N GLN A 77 0.32 -10.79 22.88
CA GLN A 77 0.61 -12.18 23.18
C GLN A 77 1.30 -12.86 22.00
N SER A 78 2.08 -13.91 22.28
CA SER A 78 2.89 -14.65 21.30
C SER A 78 2.09 -15.33 20.18
N TYR A 79 0.78 -15.56 20.37
CA TYR A 79 -0.10 -16.16 19.37
C TYR A 79 -0.70 -15.13 18.39
N ILE A 80 -0.47 -13.83 18.62
CA ILE A 80 -0.91 -12.78 17.71
C ILE A 80 0.07 -12.69 16.53
N CYS A 81 -0.46 -12.39 15.34
CA CYS A 81 0.35 -12.16 14.16
C CYS A 81 1.42 -11.07 14.42
N ARG A 82 2.49 -11.08 13.64
CA ARG A 82 3.68 -10.29 13.96
C ARG A 82 3.53 -8.80 13.64
N ILE A 83 2.72 -8.44 12.65
CA ILE A 83 2.55 -7.06 12.18
C ILE A 83 2.23 -6.00 13.26
N PRO A 84 1.30 -6.19 14.22
CA PRO A 84 1.07 -5.18 15.26
C PRO A 84 2.30 -4.95 16.13
N ARG A 85 3.04 -6.02 16.45
CA ARG A 85 4.21 -5.97 17.33
C ARG A 85 5.37 -5.25 16.66
N SER A 86 5.64 -5.57 15.41
CA SER A 86 6.66 -4.87 14.63
C SER A 86 6.27 -3.42 14.32
N THR A 87 4.98 -3.12 14.15
CA THR A 87 4.49 -1.74 13.98
C THR A 87 4.67 -0.90 15.25
N ILE A 88 4.40 -1.47 16.43
CA ILE A 88 4.74 -0.80 17.70
C ILE A 88 6.24 -0.54 17.77
N GLU A 89 7.07 -1.54 17.44
CA GLU A 89 8.52 -1.38 17.45
C GLU A 89 8.99 -0.25 16.52
N LEU A 90 8.43 -0.14 15.31
CA LEU A 90 8.69 0.99 14.41
C LEU A 90 8.32 2.34 15.06
N GLY A 91 7.18 2.41 15.75
CA GLY A 91 6.75 3.62 16.46
C GLY A 91 7.69 4.01 17.61
N VAL A 92 7.94 3.11 18.55
CA VAL A 92 8.73 3.41 19.77
C VAL A 92 10.21 3.63 19.48
N SER A 93 10.72 3.07 18.38
CA SER A 93 12.10 3.28 17.94
C SER A 93 12.30 4.55 17.11
N GLY A 94 11.27 5.39 16.99
CA GLY A 94 11.33 6.67 16.28
C GLY A 94 11.27 6.55 14.75
N ARG A 95 11.08 5.35 14.19
CA ARG A 95 11.03 5.15 12.74
C ARG A 95 9.77 5.73 12.09
N LEU A 96 8.72 5.96 12.88
CA LEU A 96 7.46 6.58 12.44
C LEU A 96 7.18 7.95 13.08
N ASP A 97 8.16 8.58 13.74
CA ASP A 97 8.00 9.89 14.41
C ASP A 97 7.62 11.06 13.49
N PHE A 98 7.77 10.88 12.18
CA PHE A 98 7.46 11.87 11.15
C PHE A 98 6.04 11.76 10.59
N VAL A 99 5.26 10.73 10.93
CA VAL A 99 3.88 10.63 10.42
C VAL A 99 2.97 11.60 11.17
N ASP A 100 2.08 12.28 10.44
CA ASP A 100 1.11 13.21 11.02
C ASP A 100 -0.21 12.51 11.39
N GLY A 101 -0.42 11.30 10.88
CA GLY A 101 -1.57 10.47 11.20
C GLY A 101 -1.34 8.99 10.89
N MET A 102 -2.12 8.13 11.53
CA MET A 102 -2.15 6.68 11.31
C MET A 102 -3.57 6.14 11.18
N LEU A 103 -3.81 5.35 10.13
CA LEU A 103 -5.10 4.71 9.87
C LEU A 103 -5.04 3.21 10.11
N PHE A 104 -6.05 2.69 10.78
CA PHE A 104 -6.19 1.29 11.15
C PHE A 104 -7.52 0.76 10.60
N PRO A 105 -7.55 0.11 9.42
CA PRO A 105 -8.78 -0.39 8.85
C PRO A 105 -9.31 -1.59 9.65
N SER A 106 -10.64 -1.70 9.70
CA SER A 106 -11.42 -2.74 10.40
C SER A 106 -11.37 -4.10 9.69
N ILE A 107 -10.16 -4.68 9.55
CA ILE A 107 -9.95 -5.96 8.85
C ILE A 107 -9.86 -7.17 9.77
N CYS A 108 -9.45 -6.98 11.02
CA CYS A 108 -9.36 -8.03 12.03
C CYS A 108 -9.26 -7.45 13.44
N ASP A 109 -9.54 -8.29 14.44
CA ASP A 109 -9.48 -7.88 15.87
C ASP A 109 -8.10 -7.35 16.29
N VAL A 110 -7.03 -7.83 15.64
CA VAL A 110 -5.66 -7.43 15.97
C VAL A 110 -5.39 -5.97 15.59
N ILE A 111 -5.73 -5.58 14.37
CA ILE A 111 -5.55 -4.19 13.88
C ILE A 111 -6.51 -3.24 14.60
N ARG A 112 -7.73 -3.70 14.92
CA ARG A 112 -8.65 -2.96 15.79
C ARG A 112 -8.03 -2.63 17.13
N ASN A 113 -7.44 -3.60 17.82
CA ASN A 113 -6.76 -3.36 19.10
C ASN A 113 -5.50 -2.50 18.93
N LEU A 114 -4.79 -2.63 17.81
CA LEU A 114 -3.62 -1.80 17.49
C LEU A 114 -3.97 -0.32 17.39
N SER A 115 -5.15 0.01 16.86
CA SER A 115 -5.61 1.41 16.82
C SER A 115 -5.70 2.02 18.23
N GLY A 116 -6.17 1.25 19.22
CA GLY A 116 -6.28 1.70 20.62
C GLY A 116 -4.91 1.83 21.28
N MET A 117 -4.04 0.85 21.06
CA MET A 117 -2.65 0.90 21.54
C MET A 117 -1.91 2.12 20.97
N TRP A 118 -2.04 2.38 19.67
CA TRP A 118 -1.42 3.53 19.03
C TRP A 118 -1.89 4.85 19.63
N LYS A 119 -3.21 5.03 19.83
CA LYS A 119 -3.78 6.23 20.48
C LYS A 119 -3.21 6.48 21.88
N MET A 120 -3.01 5.42 22.66
CA MET A 120 -2.45 5.53 24.02
C MET A 120 -0.96 5.84 24.02
N MET A 121 -0.21 5.27 23.08
CA MET A 121 1.25 5.40 23.01
C MET A 121 1.72 6.68 22.32
N PHE A 122 0.95 7.17 21.35
CA PHE A 122 1.29 8.32 20.51
C PHE A 122 0.12 9.33 20.49
N PRO A 123 -0.27 9.92 21.63
CA PRO A 123 -1.47 10.75 21.74
C PRO A 123 -1.43 12.03 20.88
N GLU A 124 -0.23 12.48 20.51
CA GLU A 124 -0.03 13.67 19.66
C GLU A 124 -0.13 13.37 18.15
N VAL A 125 -0.18 12.09 17.77
CA VAL A 125 -0.33 11.66 16.37
C VAL A 125 -1.78 11.32 16.13
N TYR A 126 -2.38 11.92 15.08
CA TYR A 126 -3.75 11.58 14.72
C TYR A 126 -3.90 10.08 14.47
N ALA A 127 -4.97 9.47 14.98
CA ALA A 127 -5.21 8.05 14.77
C ALA A 127 -6.70 7.79 14.57
N LYS A 128 -7.05 7.12 13.47
CA LYS A 128 -8.42 6.72 13.16
C LYS A 128 -8.49 5.21 13.00
N TYR A 129 -9.42 4.62 13.73
CA TYR A 129 -9.94 3.31 13.38
C TYR A 129 -10.92 3.53 12.23
N PHE A 130 -10.57 3.03 11.05
CA PHE A 130 -11.34 3.25 9.84
C PHE A 130 -12.23 2.04 9.61
N ASP A 131 -13.53 2.20 9.85
CA ASP A 131 -14.43 1.07 9.80
C ASP A 131 -14.86 0.76 8.36
N VAL A 132 -15.18 -0.51 8.09
CA VAL A 132 -15.57 -0.97 6.76
C VAL A 132 -16.90 -1.72 6.85
N PRO A 133 -17.77 -1.56 5.84
CA PRO A 133 -19.10 -2.17 5.88
C PRO A 133 -18.99 -3.70 5.92
N GLN A 134 -19.80 -4.33 6.78
CA GLN A 134 -19.93 -5.79 6.87
C GLN A 134 -21.12 -6.33 6.05
N THR A 135 -21.93 -5.42 5.50
CA THR A 135 -23.03 -5.71 4.59
C THR A 135 -22.76 -4.99 3.28
N TYR A 136 -23.02 -5.67 2.15
CA TYR A 136 -22.81 -5.14 0.81
C TYR A 136 -24.05 -4.50 0.19
N GLU A 137 -25.11 -4.31 0.99
CA GLU A 137 -26.31 -3.61 0.55
C GLU A 137 -26.05 -2.10 0.47
N ASP A 138 -26.29 -1.49 -0.69
CA ASP A 138 -26.01 -0.07 -0.95
C ASP A 138 -26.66 0.87 0.07
N GLU A 139 -27.92 0.60 0.40
CA GLU A 139 -28.71 1.45 1.30
C GLU A 139 -28.25 1.40 2.77
N ILE A 140 -27.44 0.39 3.14
CA ILE A 140 -26.97 0.18 4.50
C ILE A 140 -25.44 0.31 4.55
N GLY A 141 -24.74 -0.62 3.90
CA GLY A 141 -23.28 -0.68 3.87
C GLY A 141 -22.68 0.42 3.01
N GLY A 142 -23.25 0.67 1.83
CA GLY A 142 -22.82 1.75 0.95
C GLY A 142 -22.96 3.11 1.64
N ARG A 143 -24.15 3.43 2.16
CA ARG A 143 -24.40 4.67 2.91
C ARG A 143 -23.54 4.80 4.16
N PHE A 144 -23.30 3.73 4.90
CA PHE A 144 -22.37 3.74 6.03
C PHE A 144 -20.98 4.15 5.57
N TYR A 145 -20.50 3.54 4.49
CA TYR A 145 -19.14 3.75 4.03
C TYR A 145 -18.91 5.11 3.38
N GLU A 146 -19.91 5.66 2.66
CA GLU A 146 -19.90 7.07 2.21
C GLU A 146 -19.72 8.05 3.38
N ASN A 147 -20.41 7.81 4.50
CA ASN A 147 -20.27 8.65 5.70
C ASN A 147 -18.88 8.48 6.33
N GLU A 148 -18.37 7.26 6.45
CA GLU A 148 -17.01 7.02 6.97
C GLU A 148 -15.93 7.69 6.11
N ILE A 149 -16.06 7.66 4.78
CA ILE A 149 -15.17 8.38 3.86
C ILE A 149 -15.31 9.89 4.04
N THR A 150 -16.53 10.40 4.19
CA THR A 150 -16.79 11.84 4.38
C THR A 150 -16.19 12.34 5.69
N ASP A 151 -16.36 11.61 6.79
CA ASP A 151 -15.76 11.95 8.08
C ASP A 151 -14.23 11.87 8.02
N PHE A 152 -13.69 10.86 7.33
CA PHE A 152 -12.26 10.78 7.08
C PHE A 152 -11.73 11.95 6.25
N LEU A 153 -12.46 12.38 5.21
CA LEU A 153 -12.10 13.55 4.42
C LEU A 153 -12.02 14.80 5.30
N HIS A 154 -13.00 15.02 6.19
CA HIS A 154 -12.98 16.14 7.12
C HIS A 154 -11.74 16.11 8.03
N ASP A 155 -11.42 14.95 8.60
CA ASP A 155 -10.23 14.80 9.44
C ASP A 155 -8.94 15.14 8.68
N ILE A 156 -8.84 14.70 7.41
CA ILE A 156 -7.69 14.98 6.55
C ILE A 156 -7.59 16.47 6.18
N GLU A 157 -8.72 17.14 5.92
CA GLU A 157 -8.76 18.58 5.69
C GLU A 157 -8.25 19.38 6.89
N GLU A 158 -8.61 18.95 8.11
CA GLU A 158 -8.13 19.56 9.36
C GLU A 158 -6.61 19.39 9.53
N ILE A 159 -6.09 18.17 9.32
CA ILE A 159 -4.64 17.89 9.39
C ILE A 159 -3.86 18.71 8.35
N GLY A 160 -4.43 18.86 7.16
CA GLY A 160 -3.82 19.58 6.03
C GLY A 160 -3.98 21.09 6.09
N GLY A 161 -4.89 21.59 6.93
CA GLY A 161 -5.22 23.01 7.01
C GLY A 161 -5.82 23.57 5.71
N ARG A 162 -6.40 22.71 4.86
CA ARG A 162 -7.03 23.12 3.59
C ARG A 162 -8.25 22.28 3.28
N LYS A 163 -9.21 22.89 2.58
CA LYS A 163 -10.32 22.14 1.98
C LYS A 163 -9.87 21.38 0.74
N VAL A 164 -10.50 20.24 0.52
CA VAL A 164 -10.34 19.38 -0.66
C VAL A 164 -11.58 19.59 -1.52
N SER A 165 -11.36 20.03 -2.75
CA SER A 165 -12.45 20.22 -3.71
C SER A 165 -12.84 18.90 -4.36
N GLU A 166 -14.04 18.86 -4.93
CA GLU A 166 -14.49 17.74 -5.75
C GLU A 166 -13.56 17.48 -6.97
N ALA A 167 -12.95 18.55 -7.50
CA ALA A 167 -11.96 18.44 -8.57
C ALA A 167 -10.65 17.79 -8.09
N ASP A 168 -10.21 18.06 -6.86
CA ASP A 168 -9.05 17.40 -6.26
C ASP A 168 -9.31 15.90 -6.08
N LEU A 169 -10.50 15.52 -5.61
CA LEU A 169 -10.92 14.13 -5.47
C LEU A 169 -10.94 13.41 -6.82
N ARG A 170 -11.55 14.00 -7.86
CA ARG A 170 -11.56 13.41 -9.21
C ARG A 170 -10.17 13.24 -9.78
N ASN A 171 -9.31 14.25 -9.67
CA ASN A 171 -7.92 14.16 -10.11
C ASN A 171 -7.19 13.03 -9.38
N SER A 172 -7.37 12.93 -8.06
CA SER A 172 -6.79 11.86 -7.26
C SER A 172 -7.25 10.47 -7.71
N ILE A 173 -8.55 10.30 -7.94
CA ILE A 173 -9.14 9.06 -8.46
C ILE A 173 -8.54 8.72 -9.83
N GLU A 174 -8.45 9.69 -10.75
CA GLU A 174 -7.89 9.49 -12.08
C GLU A 174 -6.43 9.01 -12.02
N VAL A 175 -5.62 9.64 -11.18
CA VAL A 175 -4.21 9.26 -10.97
C VAL A 175 -4.10 7.85 -10.39
N TYR A 176 -4.93 7.49 -9.41
CA TYR A 176 -4.94 6.12 -8.87
C TYR A 176 -5.46 5.08 -9.86
N ASN A 177 -6.45 5.42 -10.69
CA ASN A 177 -6.91 4.55 -11.77
C ASN A 177 -5.81 4.32 -12.81
N GLN A 178 -5.04 5.34 -13.18
CA GLN A 178 -3.86 5.15 -14.01
C GLN A 178 -2.86 4.18 -13.36
N ASN A 179 -2.60 4.33 -12.06
CA ASN A 179 -1.74 3.41 -11.33
C ASN A 179 -2.28 1.97 -11.33
N ARG A 180 -3.59 1.78 -11.07
CA ARG A 180 -4.26 0.46 -11.11
C ARG A 180 -4.09 -0.22 -12.46
N ARG A 181 -4.34 0.50 -13.56
CA ARG A 181 -4.15 -0.04 -14.92
C ARG A 181 -2.71 -0.47 -15.18
N LEU A 182 -1.72 0.33 -14.74
CA LEU A 182 -0.31 -0.03 -14.86
C LEU A 182 0.07 -1.27 -14.02
N ILE A 183 -0.48 -1.39 -12.82
CA ILE A 183 -0.31 -2.60 -12.00
C ILE A 183 -0.97 -3.80 -12.67
N GLY A 184 -2.16 -3.65 -13.25
CA GLY A 184 -2.82 -4.68 -14.06
C GLY A 184 -1.92 -5.16 -15.20
N GLN A 185 -1.38 -4.22 -15.98
CA GLN A 185 -0.44 -4.53 -17.08
C GLN A 185 0.83 -5.23 -16.59
N LEU A 186 1.38 -4.85 -15.44
CA LEU A 186 2.53 -5.52 -14.83
C LEU A 186 2.22 -6.99 -14.50
N TYR A 187 1.04 -7.26 -13.94
CA TYR A 187 0.61 -8.61 -13.61
C TYR A 187 0.25 -9.44 -14.85
N GLU A 188 -0.34 -8.82 -15.88
CA GLU A 188 -0.54 -9.45 -17.20
C GLU A 188 0.80 -9.82 -17.85
N LEU A 189 1.80 -8.94 -17.81
CA LEU A 189 3.16 -9.21 -18.29
C LEU A 189 3.76 -10.41 -17.54
N ARG A 190 3.66 -10.43 -16.21
CA ARG A 190 4.18 -11.55 -15.41
C ARG A 190 3.45 -12.86 -15.71
N ALA A 191 2.13 -12.83 -15.86
CA ALA A 191 1.38 -14.01 -16.24
C ALA A 191 1.78 -14.51 -17.64
N ARG A 192 1.93 -13.62 -18.62
CA ARG A 192 2.27 -13.98 -20.01
C ARG A 192 3.70 -14.46 -20.16
N THR A 193 4.65 -13.74 -19.55
CA THR A 193 6.10 -13.96 -19.68
C THR A 193 6.78 -13.90 -18.30
N PRO A 194 6.57 -14.89 -17.41
CA PRO A 194 7.03 -14.82 -16.02
C PRO A 194 8.56 -14.76 -15.87
N TRP A 195 9.33 -15.23 -16.86
CA TRP A 195 10.78 -15.08 -16.86
C TRP A 195 11.25 -13.63 -17.08
N GLN A 196 10.40 -12.77 -17.67
CA GLN A 196 10.69 -11.35 -17.83
C GLN A 196 10.40 -10.55 -16.57
N ALA A 197 9.39 -10.95 -15.79
CA ALA A 197 9.00 -10.26 -14.57
C ALA A 197 8.93 -11.24 -13.38
N PRO A 198 10.07 -11.68 -12.83
CA PRO A 198 10.12 -12.53 -11.64
C PRO A 198 9.33 -11.91 -10.49
N ALA A 199 8.63 -12.73 -9.71
CA ALA A 199 7.78 -12.25 -8.63
C ALA A 199 8.58 -11.54 -7.53
N ALA A 200 9.84 -11.92 -7.28
CA ALA A 200 10.70 -11.19 -6.35
C ALA A 200 10.99 -9.75 -6.81
N GLU A 201 11.08 -9.50 -8.13
CA GLU A 201 11.26 -8.16 -8.70
C GLU A 201 9.93 -7.38 -8.66
N VAL A 202 8.85 -8.01 -9.14
CA VAL A 202 7.51 -7.40 -9.15
C VAL A 202 7.08 -7.02 -7.73
N TYR A 203 7.35 -7.84 -6.73
CA TYR A 203 7.02 -7.55 -5.34
C TYR A 203 7.65 -6.23 -4.87
N VAL A 204 8.97 -6.02 -5.08
CA VAL A 204 9.62 -4.78 -4.64
C VAL A 204 9.17 -3.57 -5.46
N VAL A 205 8.87 -3.76 -6.75
CA VAL A 205 8.30 -2.72 -7.62
C VAL A 205 6.96 -2.23 -7.06
N VAL A 206 6.04 -3.14 -6.78
CA VAL A 206 4.72 -2.81 -6.23
C VAL A 206 4.81 -2.24 -4.80
N ARG A 207 5.71 -2.81 -3.98
CA ARG A 207 5.97 -2.35 -2.61
C ARG A 207 6.49 -0.92 -2.54
N ALA A 208 7.22 -0.46 -3.55
CA ALA A 208 7.70 0.92 -3.64
C ALA A 208 6.53 1.93 -3.68
N GLY A 209 5.38 1.56 -4.25
CA GLY A 209 4.17 2.39 -4.28
C GLY A 209 3.53 2.65 -2.92
N MET A 210 4.00 2.01 -1.86
CA MET A 210 3.58 2.29 -0.48
C MET A 210 4.38 3.39 0.20
N VAL A 211 5.50 3.82 -0.38
CA VAL A 211 6.40 4.83 0.22
C VAL A 211 6.73 5.99 -0.71
N LEU A 212 6.20 5.95 -1.94
CA LEU A 212 6.37 6.97 -2.98
C LEU A 212 5.03 7.62 -3.33
N PRO A 213 5.04 8.88 -3.81
CA PRO A 213 3.89 9.46 -4.49
C PRO A 213 3.41 8.57 -5.65
N VAL A 214 2.10 8.53 -5.87
CA VAL A 214 1.47 7.60 -6.82
C VAL A 214 1.89 7.89 -8.28
N GLU A 215 2.16 9.13 -8.64
CA GLU A 215 2.66 9.54 -9.96
C GLU A 215 4.10 9.10 -10.18
N GLU A 216 4.90 9.11 -9.13
CA GLU A 216 6.27 8.61 -9.16
C GLU A 216 6.28 7.08 -9.30
N HIS A 217 5.44 6.39 -8.52
CA HIS A 217 5.28 4.95 -8.63
C HIS A 217 4.74 4.53 -10.00
N SER A 218 3.77 5.25 -10.57
CA SER A 218 3.23 4.97 -11.91
C SER A 218 4.32 5.02 -12.98
N ARG A 219 5.16 6.07 -12.96
CA ARG A 219 6.31 6.17 -13.87
C ARG A 219 7.32 5.04 -13.65
N LEU A 220 7.56 4.65 -12.40
CA LEU A 220 8.46 3.54 -12.07
C LEU A 220 7.95 2.21 -12.65
N VAL A 221 6.65 1.92 -12.51
CA VAL A 221 6.03 0.70 -13.05
C VAL A 221 6.09 0.68 -14.57
N GLU A 222 5.76 1.80 -15.23
CA GLU A 222 5.86 1.95 -16.69
C GLU A 222 7.29 1.71 -17.18
N GLN A 223 8.30 2.28 -16.51
CA GLN A 223 9.70 2.07 -16.82
C GLN A 223 10.13 0.61 -16.64
N TYR A 224 9.67 -0.05 -15.57
CA TYR A 224 9.98 -1.47 -15.33
C TYR A 224 9.37 -2.36 -16.43
N ILE A 225 8.11 -2.15 -16.80
CA ILE A 225 7.45 -2.91 -17.87
C ILE A 225 8.26 -2.78 -19.16
N ALA A 226 8.60 -1.55 -19.57
CA ALA A 226 9.36 -1.30 -20.79
C ALA A 226 10.77 -1.92 -20.75
N ALA A 227 11.47 -1.84 -19.61
CA ALA A 227 12.80 -2.41 -19.44
C ALA A 227 12.77 -3.94 -19.47
N ALA A 228 11.82 -4.57 -18.78
CA ALA A 228 11.65 -6.02 -18.77
C ALA A 228 11.26 -6.59 -20.16
N GLU A 229 10.44 -5.88 -20.93
CA GLU A 229 10.11 -6.31 -22.30
C GLU A 229 11.30 -6.19 -23.27
N ALA A 230 12.18 -5.22 -23.06
CA ALA A 230 13.38 -5.02 -23.87
C ALA A 230 14.55 -5.95 -23.49
N GLU A 231 14.54 -6.50 -22.28
CA GLU A 231 15.60 -7.36 -21.76
C GLU A 231 15.48 -8.79 -22.32
N SER A 232 16.61 -9.40 -22.70
CA SER A 232 16.64 -10.80 -23.10
C SER A 232 16.94 -11.70 -21.90
N ARG A 233 15.90 -12.29 -21.31
CA ARG A 233 16.02 -13.26 -20.21
C ARG A 233 15.75 -14.70 -20.67
N PRO A 234 16.51 -15.70 -20.18
CA PRO A 234 16.32 -17.08 -20.59
C PRO A 234 15.02 -17.65 -20.05
N VAL A 235 14.26 -18.31 -20.93
CA VAL A 235 13.09 -19.10 -20.55
C VAL A 235 13.56 -20.41 -19.90
N ARG A 236 12.91 -20.82 -18.81
CA ARG A 236 13.16 -22.06 -18.07
C ARG A 236 11.93 -22.95 -18.11
N ASP A 237 12.13 -24.25 -17.94
CA ASP A 237 11.07 -25.25 -17.81
C ASP A 237 10.55 -25.28 -16.35
N ASN A 238 9.94 -24.16 -15.93
CA ASN A 238 9.41 -23.99 -14.58
C ASN A 238 7.88 -24.20 -14.55
N CYS A 239 7.36 -24.73 -13.45
CA CYS A 239 5.93 -24.88 -13.20
C CYS A 239 5.28 -23.53 -12.91
N ARG A 240 4.16 -23.22 -13.58
CA ARG A 240 3.38 -22.00 -13.31
C ARG A 240 2.51 -22.21 -12.07
N VAL A 241 2.65 -21.33 -11.07
CA VAL A 241 1.93 -21.43 -9.79
C VAL A 241 1.32 -20.08 -9.41
N ILE A 242 0.25 -20.13 -8.63
CA ILE A 242 -0.36 -18.97 -7.97
C ILE A 242 -0.10 -19.12 -6.48
N VAL A 243 0.33 -18.04 -5.82
CA VAL A 243 0.52 -18.03 -4.36
C VAL A 243 -0.62 -17.25 -3.72
N GLN A 244 -1.38 -17.91 -2.84
CA GLN A 244 -2.54 -17.32 -2.16
C GLN A 244 -2.48 -17.66 -0.66
N GLY A 245 -2.97 -16.74 0.18
CA GLY A 245 -2.95 -16.85 1.64
C GLY A 245 -2.17 -15.71 2.32
N SER A 246 -2.35 -14.49 1.80
CA SER A 246 -1.38 -13.42 1.98
C SER A 246 -1.02 -12.95 3.38
N PHE A 247 0.14 -12.32 3.42
CA PHE A 247 0.69 -11.68 4.58
C PHE A 247 0.18 -10.25 4.69
N CYS A 248 -0.37 -9.87 5.85
CA CYS A 248 -0.57 -8.45 6.16
C CYS A 248 0.78 -7.74 6.34
N GLU A 249 1.78 -8.44 6.88
CA GLU A 249 3.16 -7.96 6.99
C GLU A 249 3.91 -8.21 5.68
N GLN A 250 4.87 -7.38 5.33
CA GLN A 250 5.75 -7.67 4.19
C GLN A 250 6.46 -9.04 4.37
N PRO A 251 6.34 -9.98 3.41
CA PRO A 251 7.01 -11.28 3.51
C PRO A 251 8.53 -11.13 3.39
N PRO A 252 9.31 -12.07 3.97
CA PRO A 252 10.73 -12.20 3.65
C PRO A 252 10.90 -12.36 2.14
N LEU A 253 11.66 -11.47 1.48
CA LEU A 253 11.88 -11.56 0.03
C LEU A 253 12.53 -12.90 -0.38
N ASN A 254 13.32 -13.51 0.52
CA ASN A 254 13.92 -14.82 0.31
C ASN A 254 12.88 -15.95 0.22
N LEU A 255 11.69 -15.80 0.83
CA LEU A 255 10.61 -16.77 0.67
C LEU A 255 10.16 -16.81 -0.80
N VAL A 256 9.91 -15.64 -1.39
CA VAL A 256 9.48 -15.50 -2.80
C VAL A 256 10.57 -16.07 -3.73
N LYS A 257 11.83 -15.68 -3.51
CA LYS A 257 12.98 -16.18 -4.28
C LYS A 257 13.13 -17.70 -4.18
N SER A 258 12.91 -18.28 -3.00
CA SER A 258 13.03 -19.73 -2.78
C SER A 258 12.01 -20.52 -3.59
N ILE A 259 10.78 -20.01 -3.71
CA ILE A 259 9.74 -20.63 -4.55
C ILE A 259 10.18 -20.63 -6.02
N GLU A 260 10.67 -19.50 -6.53
CA GLU A 260 11.12 -19.40 -7.93
C GLU A 260 12.35 -20.29 -8.21
N MET A 261 13.30 -20.33 -7.26
CA MET A 261 14.48 -21.19 -7.32
C MET A 261 14.15 -22.69 -7.28
N ALA A 262 13.01 -23.06 -6.67
CA ALA A 262 12.52 -24.44 -6.65
C ALA A 262 11.93 -24.91 -8.00
N GLY A 263 12.01 -24.09 -9.05
CA GLY A 263 11.50 -24.43 -10.38
C GLY A 263 10.08 -23.92 -10.63
N CYS A 264 9.66 -22.85 -9.95
CA CYS A 264 8.35 -22.24 -10.16
C CYS A 264 8.43 -20.91 -10.90
N TYR A 265 7.36 -20.60 -11.62
CA TYR A 265 7.00 -19.27 -12.07
C TYR A 265 5.77 -18.84 -11.28
N ILE A 266 5.92 -17.89 -10.36
CA ILE A 266 4.78 -17.30 -9.67
C ILE A 266 4.10 -16.35 -10.66
N VAL A 267 2.98 -16.77 -11.21
CA VAL A 267 2.26 -16.02 -12.27
C VAL A 267 1.22 -15.07 -11.69
N ASP A 268 0.68 -15.38 -10.51
CA ASP A 268 -0.18 -14.49 -9.73
C ASP A 268 0.06 -14.67 -8.23
N ASP A 269 -0.25 -13.63 -7.44
CA ASP A 269 -0.15 -13.61 -5.99
C ASP A 269 -1.15 -12.66 -5.34
N ASP A 270 -1.34 -12.79 -4.03
CA ASP A 270 -2.09 -11.83 -3.21
C ASP A 270 -1.18 -10.93 -2.31
N TYR A 271 0.15 -10.91 -2.47
CA TYR A 271 1.09 -10.31 -1.50
C TYR A 271 0.83 -8.84 -1.17
N MET A 272 0.39 -8.06 -2.16
CA MET A 272 0.19 -6.63 -2.04
C MET A 272 -1.26 -6.25 -2.37
N LEU A 273 -2.24 -6.95 -1.79
CA LEU A 273 -3.68 -6.68 -2.02
C LEU A 273 -4.02 -5.19 -1.87
N VAL A 274 -3.39 -4.47 -0.95
CA VAL A 274 -3.61 -3.01 -0.76
C VAL A 274 -3.38 -2.16 -2.03
N THR A 275 -2.65 -2.67 -3.02
CA THR A 275 -2.43 -2.03 -4.32
C THR A 275 -3.34 -2.53 -5.43
N ARG A 276 -4.00 -3.67 -5.22
CA ARG A 276 -4.70 -4.47 -6.24
C ARG A 276 -6.09 -4.93 -5.82
N TRP A 277 -6.60 -4.39 -4.72
CA TRP A 277 -7.84 -4.84 -4.12
C TRP A 277 -9.04 -4.40 -4.97
N LEU A 278 -9.02 -3.19 -5.56
CA LEU A 278 -9.98 -2.81 -6.59
C LEU A 278 -9.60 -3.44 -7.92
N MET A 279 -10.56 -4.19 -8.47
CA MET A 279 -10.39 -4.91 -9.73
C MET A 279 -10.66 -4.03 -10.96
N ASP A 280 -11.43 -2.95 -10.78
CA ASP A 280 -11.83 -2.02 -11.84
C ASP A 280 -11.46 -0.57 -11.50
N ASP A 281 -11.53 0.30 -12.51
CA ASP A 281 -11.40 1.74 -12.34
C ASP A 281 -12.61 2.32 -11.59
N VAL A 282 -12.33 3.24 -10.65
CA VAL A 282 -13.37 4.01 -9.97
C VAL A 282 -13.95 5.05 -10.94
N PRO A 283 -15.28 5.16 -11.11
CA PRO A 283 -15.87 6.15 -12.02
C PRO A 283 -15.50 7.60 -11.68
N LEU A 284 -15.28 8.44 -12.71
CA LEU A 284 -14.97 9.87 -12.56
C LEU A 284 -16.21 10.77 -12.60
N GLU A 285 -17.26 10.32 -13.27
CA GLU A 285 -18.53 11.03 -13.40
C GLU A 285 -19.42 10.79 -12.17
N GLY A 286 -20.18 11.80 -11.75
CA GLY A 286 -21.00 11.74 -10.53
C GLY A 286 -20.25 12.17 -9.28
N ASP A 287 -20.72 11.71 -8.12
CA ASP A 287 -20.14 12.03 -6.80
C ASP A 287 -18.90 11.16 -6.53
N PRO A 288 -17.69 11.75 -6.38
CA PRO A 288 -16.46 11.01 -6.12
C PRO A 288 -16.49 10.15 -4.86
N ILE A 289 -17.18 10.59 -3.79
CA ILE A 289 -17.24 9.83 -2.53
C ILE A 289 -18.11 8.60 -2.71
N ALA A 290 -19.29 8.77 -3.32
CA ALA A 290 -20.19 7.66 -3.65
C ALA A 290 -19.52 6.66 -4.61
N ASN A 291 -18.76 7.14 -5.60
CA ASN A 291 -18.02 6.29 -6.52
C ASN A 291 -16.95 5.46 -5.82
N LEU A 292 -16.15 6.09 -4.93
CA LEU A 292 -15.17 5.37 -4.11
C LEU A 292 -15.87 4.33 -3.23
N ALA A 293 -16.95 4.69 -2.55
CA ALA A 293 -17.67 3.80 -1.66
C ALA A 293 -18.26 2.59 -2.41
N SER A 294 -18.93 2.82 -3.54
CA SER A 294 -19.54 1.78 -4.37
C SER A 294 -18.50 0.85 -4.98
N SER A 295 -17.39 1.41 -5.50
CA SER A 295 -16.28 0.59 -6.02
C SER A 295 -15.69 -0.28 -4.91
N PHE A 296 -15.59 0.27 -3.70
CA PHE A 296 -15.14 -0.49 -2.53
C PHE A 296 -16.05 -1.66 -2.19
N LEU A 297 -17.36 -1.45 -2.29
CA LEU A 297 -18.36 -2.41 -1.88
C LEU A 297 -18.50 -3.57 -2.87
N HIS A 298 -18.34 -3.29 -4.17
CA HIS A 298 -18.71 -4.23 -5.24
C HIS A 298 -17.55 -4.68 -6.13
N GLN A 299 -16.43 -3.98 -6.11
CA GLN A 299 -15.28 -4.24 -7.01
C GLN A 299 -14.01 -4.59 -6.24
N SER A 300 -14.09 -4.76 -4.92
CA SER A 300 -12.97 -5.26 -4.11
C SER A 300 -12.87 -6.79 -4.15
N VAL A 301 -11.65 -7.33 -4.12
CA VAL A 301 -11.36 -8.77 -3.90
C VAL A 301 -11.62 -9.25 -2.48
#